data_AF-A0A1S8SN03-F1
#
_entry.id   AF-A0A1S8SN03-F1
#
_cell.length_a   1.000
_cell.length_b   1.000
_cell.length_c   1.000
_cell.angle_alpha   90.00
_cell.angle_beta   90.00
_cell.angle_gamma   90.00
#
_symmetry.space_group_name_H-M   'P 1'
#
loop_
_entity.id
_entity.type
_entity.pdbx_description
1 polymer ?
#
loop_
_entity_poly.entity_id
_entity_poly.type
_entity_poly.pdbx_seq_one_letter_code
_entity_poly.pdbx_strand_id
1 'polypeptide(L)'
;MFEADEEFHKIIFEGSDKKRIWSSINDVSTEFQRIRMLRLTANSSWNNIFNQHKEIFDAIRNKDPERAEEYMKEHLNMVIFDKEKVKESYPSYFK
;
A
#
# COMPACT_ATOMS: atom_id res chain seq x y z
N MET A 1 -1.48 2.95 -13.08
CA MET A 1 -0.46 3.02 -12.00
C MET A 1 -1.02 2.49 -10.68
N PHE A 2 -2.21 2.93 -10.25
CA PHE A 2 -2.94 2.28 -9.15
C PHE A 2 -3.20 0.79 -9.39
N GLU A 3 -3.60 0.39 -10.59
CA GLU A 3 -3.79 -1.03 -10.93
C GLU A 3 -2.52 -1.89 -10.73
N ALA A 4 -1.34 -1.31 -10.95
CA ALA A 4 -0.07 -2.01 -10.74
C ALA A 4 0.28 -2.14 -9.24
N ASP A 5 -0.10 -1.16 -8.44
CA ASP A 5 -0.03 -1.20 -6.96
C ASP A 5 -0.99 -2.27 -6.41
N GLU A 6 -2.23 -2.31 -6.90
CA GLU A 6 -3.20 -3.35 -6.57
C GLU A 6 -2.67 -4.75 -6.91
N GLU A 7 -2.17 -4.93 -8.14
CA GLU A 7 -1.69 -6.24 -8.58
C GLU A 7 -0.44 -6.68 -7.81
N PHE A 8 0.47 -5.76 -7.46
CA PHE A 8 1.62 -6.06 -6.60
C PHE A 8 1.17 -6.65 -5.26
N HIS A 9 0.21 -6.01 -4.59
CA HIS A 9 -0.32 -6.52 -3.34
C HIS A 9 -1.05 -7.85 -3.52
N LYS A 10 -1.90 -7.97 -4.56
CA LYS A 10 -2.61 -9.21 -4.88
C LYS A 10 -1.67 -10.41 -5.02
N ILE A 11 -0.57 -10.24 -5.75
CA ILE A 11 0.44 -11.30 -5.95
C ILE A 11 1.03 -11.76 -4.61
N ILE A 12 1.32 -10.85 -3.70
CA ILE A 12 1.85 -11.20 -2.36
C ILE A 12 0.81 -12.01 -1.57
N PHE A 13 -0.46 -11.59 -1.58
CA PHE A 13 -1.53 -12.33 -0.92
C PHE A 13 -1.74 -13.72 -1.52
N GLU A 14 -1.77 -13.84 -2.84
CA GLU A 14 -1.94 -15.13 -3.54
C GLU A 14 -0.74 -16.06 -3.30
N GLY A 15 0.49 -15.53 -3.38
CA GLY A 15 1.71 -16.27 -3.06
C GLY A 15 1.81 -16.72 -1.61
N SER A 16 1.04 -16.11 -0.70
CA SER A 16 0.96 -16.45 0.72
C SER A 16 -0.26 -17.32 1.08
N ASP A 17 -0.98 -17.83 0.08
CA ASP A 17 -2.24 -18.59 0.25
C ASP A 17 -3.33 -17.80 1.03
N LYS A 18 -3.35 -16.48 0.87
CA LYS A 18 -4.27 -15.55 1.53
C LYS A 18 -5.26 -14.89 0.56
N LYS A 19 -5.55 -15.54 -0.57
CA LYS A 19 -6.48 -15.02 -1.61
C LYS A 19 -7.86 -14.62 -1.06
N ARG A 20 -8.40 -15.36 -0.09
CA ARG A 20 -9.68 -15.02 0.55
C ARG A 20 -9.63 -13.72 1.36
N ILE A 21 -8.49 -13.44 1.99
CA ILE A 21 -8.26 -12.18 2.71
C ILE A 21 -8.19 -11.03 1.71
N TRP A 22 -7.49 -11.21 0.58
CA TRP A 22 -7.46 -10.24 -0.51
C TRP A 22 -8.86 -9.91 -1.05
N SER A 23 -9.70 -10.94 -1.31
CA SER A 23 -11.10 -10.71 -1.72
C SER A 23 -11.85 -9.89 -0.68
N SER A 24 -11.73 -10.26 0.60
CA SER A 24 -12.43 -9.58 1.69
C SER A 24 -12.03 -8.11 1.83
N ILE A 25 -10.77 -7.77 1.54
CA ILE A 25 -10.27 -6.39 1.55
C ILE A 25 -10.82 -5.57 0.36
N ASN A 26 -11.07 -6.20 -0.79
CA ASN A 26 -11.50 -5.54 -2.03
C ASN A 26 -13.01 -5.55 -2.29
N ASP A 27 -13.76 -6.48 -1.70
CA ASP A 27 -15.21 -6.63 -1.92
C ASP A 27 -16.04 -5.47 -1.34
N VAL A 28 -15.42 -4.66 -0.49
CA VAL A 28 -15.97 -3.38 -0.02
C VAL A 28 -15.06 -2.30 -0.58
N SER A 29 -15.58 -1.13 -0.99
CA SER A 29 -14.74 0.06 -1.26
C SER A 29 -14.12 0.55 0.06
N THR A 30 -13.25 -0.29 0.62
CA THR A 30 -12.76 -0.18 1.98
C THR A 30 -12.00 1.13 2.08
N GLU A 31 -12.06 1.72 3.27
CA GLU A 31 -11.23 2.86 3.66
C GLU A 31 -9.77 2.68 3.18
N PHE A 32 -9.29 1.43 3.15
CA PHE A 32 -7.97 1.04 2.67
C PHE A 32 -7.70 1.36 1.19
N GLN A 33 -8.60 0.98 0.27
CA GLN A 33 -8.46 1.34 -1.16
C GLN A 33 -8.50 2.86 -1.36
N ARG A 34 -9.40 3.55 -0.65
CA ARG A 34 -9.51 5.02 -0.71
C ARG A 34 -8.24 5.69 -0.24
N ILE A 35 -7.66 5.19 0.84
CA ILE A 35 -6.40 5.67 1.40
C ILE A 35 -5.22 5.44 0.44
N ARG A 36 -5.11 4.26 -0.18
CA ARG A 36 -4.06 4.00 -1.20
C ARG A 36 -4.21 4.93 -2.39
N MET A 37 -5.43 5.11 -2.88
CA MET A 37 -5.71 6.05 -3.98
C MET A 37 -5.33 7.49 -3.58
N LEU A 38 -5.74 7.95 -2.40
CA LEU A 38 -5.40 9.29 -1.89
C LEU A 38 -3.88 9.48 -1.79
N ARG A 39 -3.15 8.49 -1.28
CA ARG A 39 -1.68 8.51 -1.20
C ARG A 39 -1.05 8.70 -2.58
N LEU A 40 -1.53 7.97 -3.58
CA LEU A 40 -1.04 8.07 -4.96
C LEU A 40 -1.37 9.40 -5.62
N THR A 41 -2.49 10.03 -5.23
CA THR A 41 -2.88 11.36 -5.73
C THR A 41 -2.18 12.51 -5.00
N ALA A 42 -1.85 12.34 -3.71
CA ALA A 42 -1.24 13.37 -2.88
C ALA A 42 0.28 13.39 -2.98
N ASN A 43 0.92 12.23 -3.18
CA ASN A 43 2.36 12.15 -3.38
C ASN A 43 2.74 12.41 -4.84
N SER A 44 3.49 13.49 -5.05
CA SER A 44 4.18 13.79 -6.29
C SER A 44 5.44 12.94 -6.54
N SER A 45 5.74 11.94 -5.70
CA SER A 45 6.91 11.06 -5.85
C SER A 45 6.53 9.58 -6.01
N TRP A 46 6.02 9.24 -7.19
CA TRP A 46 5.84 7.84 -7.63
C TRP A 46 7.13 7.02 -7.55
N ASN A 47 8.28 7.67 -7.72
CA ASN A 47 9.59 7.03 -7.57
C ASN A 47 9.81 6.47 -6.16
N ASN A 48 9.31 7.13 -5.12
CA ASN A 48 9.45 6.63 -3.74
C ASN A 48 8.62 5.36 -3.53
N ILE A 49 7.40 5.32 -4.06
CA ILE A 49 6.52 4.14 -3.93
C ILE A 49 7.11 2.96 -4.71
N PHE A 50 7.59 3.22 -5.93
CA PHE A 50 8.27 2.20 -6.73
C PHE A 50 9.50 1.63 -5.99
N ASN A 51 10.34 2.49 -5.41
CA ASN A 51 11.52 2.03 -4.66
C ASN A 51 11.11 1.19 -3.45
N GLN A 52 10.06 1.56 -2.72
CA GLN A 52 9.55 0.74 -1.61
C GLN A 52 9.09 -0.64 -2.06
N HIS A 53 8.33 -0.72 -3.17
CA HIS A 53 7.91 -2.01 -3.73
C HIS A 53 9.11 -2.86 -4.13
N LYS A 54 10.16 -2.23 -4.65
CA LYS A 54 11.41 -2.90 -4.99
C LYS A 54 12.11 -3.48 -3.76
N GLU A 55 12.25 -2.71 -2.68
CA GLU A 55 12.86 -3.20 -1.43
C GLU A 55 12.07 -4.37 -0.82
N ILE A 56 10.74 -4.29 -0.82
CA ILE A 56 9.85 -5.39 -0.39
C ILE A 56 10.08 -6.62 -1.27
N PHE A 57 10.08 -6.45 -2.59
CA PHE A 57 10.30 -7.53 -3.54
C PHE A 57 11.66 -8.20 -3.34
N ASP A 58 12.72 -7.41 -3.21
CA ASP A 58 14.08 -7.92 -3.05
C ASP A 58 14.23 -8.69 -1.72
N ALA A 59 13.59 -8.22 -0.63
CA ALA A 59 13.54 -8.95 0.64
C ALA A 59 12.81 -10.31 0.51
N ILE A 60 11.64 -10.33 -0.14
CA ILE A 60 10.89 -11.56 -0.41
C ILE A 60 11.72 -12.52 -1.27
N ARG A 61 12.32 -12.01 -2.35
CA ARG A 61 13.15 -12.79 -3.29
C ARG A 61 14.36 -13.43 -2.59
N ASN A 62 14.98 -12.70 -1.66
CA ASN A 62 16.13 -13.16 -0.89
C ASN A 62 15.75 -14.04 0.30
N LYS A 63 14.45 -14.30 0.52
CA LYS A 63 13.92 -15.08 1.65
C LYS A 63 14.29 -14.48 3.00
N ASP A 64 14.23 -13.16 3.11
CA ASP A 64 14.48 -12.38 4.32
C ASP A 64 13.14 -11.87 4.88
N PRO A 65 12.40 -12.69 5.67
CA PRO A 65 11.06 -12.35 6.12
C PRO A 65 11.04 -11.18 7.11
N GLU A 66 12.11 -11.00 7.89
CA GLU A 66 12.23 -9.90 8.86
C GLU A 66 12.26 -8.55 8.12
N ARG A 67 13.13 -8.43 7.11
CA ARG A 67 13.17 -7.21 6.28
C ARG A 67 11.91 -7.01 5.45
N ALA A 68 11.32 -8.08 4.92
CA ALA A 68 10.08 -7.97 4.16
C ALA A 68 8.94 -7.41 5.03
N GLU A 69 8.86 -7.83 6.29
CA GLU A 69 7.90 -7.29 7.25
C GLU A 69 8.20 -5.83 7.61
N GLU A 70 9.46 -5.50 7.89
CA GLU A 70 9.89 -4.13 8.19
C GLU A 70 9.53 -3.16 7.05
N TYR A 71 9.94 -3.45 5.82
CA TYR A 71 9.66 -2.60 4.66
C TYR A 71 8.16 -2.50 4.35
N MET A 72 7.41 -3.58 4.54
CA MET A 72 5.95 -3.53 4.38
C MET A 72 5.29 -2.64 5.43
N LYS A 73 5.73 -2.71 6.69
CA LYS A 73 5.23 -1.82 7.76
C LYS A 73 5.52 -0.36 7.44
N GLU A 74 6.73 -0.03 6.99
CA GLU A 74 7.09 1.34 6.61
C GLU A 74 6.25 1.83 5.42
N HIS A 75 6.12 1.01 4.38
CA HIS A 75 5.30 1.29 3.21
C HIS A 75 3.83 1.58 3.58
N LEU A 76 3.26 0.78 4.48
CA LEU A 76 1.89 0.94 4.96
C LEU A 76 1.74 2.09 5.97
N ASN A 77 2.76 2.42 6.77
CA ASN A 77 2.68 3.47 7.78
C ASN A 77 2.81 4.90 7.21
N MET A 78 3.40 5.08 6.03
CA MET A 78 3.40 6.39 5.35
C MET A 78 1.98 6.93 5.11
N VAL A 79 1.01 6.04 4.99
CA VAL A 79 -0.43 6.37 4.97
C VAL A 79 -0.84 7.23 6.16
N ILE A 80 -0.29 6.98 7.35
CA ILE A 80 -0.66 7.69 8.58
C ILE A 80 -0.03 9.08 8.59
N PHE A 81 1.21 9.21 8.10
CA PHE A 81 1.91 10.50 8.01
C PHE A 81 1.26 11.43 6.98
N ASP A 82 0.70 10.87 5.91
CA ASP A 82 -0.08 11.62 4.93
C ASP A 82 -1.52 11.88 5.39
N LYS A 83 -2.08 11.14 6.35
CA LYS A 83 -3.46 11.37 6.82
C LYS A 83 -3.67 12.74 7.45
N GLU A 84 -2.68 13.24 8.20
CA GLU A 84 -2.71 14.59 8.79
C GLU A 84 -2.64 15.68 7.70
N LYS A 85 -1.70 15.57 6.75
CA LYS A 85 -1.56 16.50 5.62
C LYS A 85 -2.75 16.44 4.64
N VAL A 86 -3.31 15.26 4.41
CA VAL A 86 -4.46 15.04 3.53
C VAL A 86 -5.75 15.51 4.20
N LYS A 87 -5.89 15.42 5.54
CA LYS A 87 -6.96 16.09 6.29
C LYS A 87 -6.91 17.61 6.16
N GLU A 88 -5.72 18.19 6.26
CA GLU A 88 -5.54 19.64 6.05
C GLU A 88 -5.86 20.06 4.61
N SER A 89 -5.50 19.23 3.62
CA SER A 89 -5.65 19.55 2.20
C SER A 89 -7.05 19.22 1.62
N TYR A 90 -7.76 18.23 2.19
CA TYR A 90 -9.06 17.75 1.71
C TYR A 90 -10.07 17.52 2.86
N PRO A 91 -10.41 18.56 3.63
CA PRO A 91 -11.24 18.43 4.84
C PRO A 91 -12.68 17.95 4.55
N SER A 92 -13.19 18.12 3.33
CA SER A 92 -14.54 17.68 2.92
C SER A 92 -14.66 16.17 2.67
N TYR A 93 -13.54 15.44 2.56
CA TYR A 93 -13.53 14.01 2.24
C TYR A 93 -13.62 13.10 3.49
N PHE A 94 -13.42 13.68 4.69
CA PHE A 94 -13.41 12.96 5.98
C PHE A 94 -14.57 13.36 6.91
N LYS A 95 -15.65 13.93 6.36
CA LYS A 95 -16.88 14.23 7.12
C LYS A 95 -17.76 12.99 7.28
#